data_AF-A0A950AVN1-F1
#
_entry.id   AF-A0A950AVN1-F1
#
_cell.length_a   1.000
_cell.length_b   1.000
_cell.length_c   1.000
_cell.angle_alpha   90.00
_cell.angle_beta   90.00
_cell.angle_gamma   90.00
#
_symmetry.space_group_name_H-M   'P 1'
#
loop_
_entity.id
_entity.type
_entity.pdbx_description
1 polymer ?
#
loop_
_entity_poly.entity_id
_entity_poly.type
_entity_poly.pdbx_seq_one_letter_code
_entity_poly.pdbx_strand_id
1 'polypeptide(L)' 'FYLANAVDMKVKEDGGRSYFELDLNDAWVWDMYRPGPARFVSSVRVVTFKDVNVEEIRRED' A
#
# COMPACT_ATOMS: atom_id res chain seq x y z
N PHE A 1 4.62 -6.83 0.30
CA PHE A 1 3.28 -6.84 -0.32
C PHE A 1 2.25 -6.40 0.71
N TYR A 2 1.22 -5.68 0.29
CA TYR A 2 0.11 -5.27 1.15
C TYR A 2 -1.17 -5.89 0.60
N LEU A 3 -1.97 -6.50 1.47
CA LEU A 3 -3.35 -6.85 1.18
C LEU A 3 -4.22 -5.99 2.09
N ALA A 4 -5.05 -5.13 1.51
CA ALA A 4 -5.88 -4.19 2.25
C ALA A 4 -7.33 -4.30 1.80
N ASN A 5 -8.26 -4.02 2.72
CA ASN A 5 -9.68 -3.96 2.38
C ASN A 5 -10.03 -2.67 1.64
N ALA A 6 -9.26 -1.59 1.86
CA ALA A 6 -9.42 -0.33 1.16
C ALA A 6 -8.07 0.35 0.91
N VAL A 7 -7.97 1.04 -0.22
CA VAL A 7 -6.82 1.82 -0.65
C VAL A 7 -7.28 3.14 -1.25
N ASP A 8 -6.65 4.24 -0.84
CA ASP A 8 -6.72 5.54 -1.50
C ASP A 8 -5.32 5.92 -1.97
N MET A 9 -5.14 6.09 -3.28
CA MET A 9 -3.86 6.44 -3.90
C MET A 9 -3.92 7.84 -4.49
N LYS A 10 -2.92 8.66 -4.12
CA LYS A 10 -2.77 10.03 -4.60
C LYS A 10 -1.43 10.19 -5.29
N VAL A 11 -1.44 10.84 -6.45
CA VAL A 11 -0.22 11.35 -7.08
C VAL A 11 0.09 12.71 -6.47
N LYS A 12 1.34 12.90 -6.04
CA LYS A 12 1.84 14.16 -5.47
C LYS A 12 3.01 14.64 -6.31
N GLU A 13 3.14 15.96 -6.41
CA GLU A 13 4.29 16.60 -7.04
C GLU A 13 4.99 17.47 -6.00
N ASP A 14 6.30 17.31 -5.86
CA ASP A 14 7.14 18.13 -5.00
C ASP A 14 8.46 18.42 -5.70
N GLY A 15 8.80 19.70 -5.86
CA GLY A 15 10.08 20.14 -6.44
C GLY A 15 10.40 19.56 -7.83
N GLY A 16 9.39 19.31 -8.67
CA GLY A 16 9.55 18.73 -10.01
C GLY A 16 9.73 17.21 -10.02
N ARG A 17 9.45 16.52 -8.91
CA ARG A 17 9.40 15.05 -8.82
C ARG A 17 8.02 14.60 -8.39
N SER A 18 7.49 13.60 -9.09
CA SER A 18 6.22 12.97 -8.70
C SER A 18 6.46 11.77 -7.80
N TYR A 19 5.57 11.55 -6.84
CA TYR A 19 5.53 10.36 -6.00
C TYR A 19 4.09 9.93 -5.74
N PHE A 20 3.93 8.68 -5.30
CA PHE A 20 2.65 8.13 -4.89
C PHE A 20 2.58 8.11 -3.38
N GLU A 21 1.44 8.57 -2.85
CA GLU A 21 1.03 8.38 -1.47
C GLU A 21 -0.17 7.43 -1.45
N LEU A 22 -0.09 6.37 -0.67
CA LEU A 22 -1.18 5.42 -0.46
C LEU A 22 -1.59 5.42 1.01
N ASP A 23 -2.88 5.61 1.25
CA ASP A 23 -3.51 5.34 2.54
C ASP A 23 -4.26 3.99 2.44
N LEU A 24 -3.81 3.00 3.21
CA LEU A 24 -4.38 1.65 3.28
C LEU A 24 -5.11 1.48 4.60
N ASN A 25 -6.31 0.87 4.57
CA ASN A 25 -7.06 0.51 5.78
C ASN A 25 -7.26 -0.99 5.88
N ASP A 26 -7.21 -1.51 7.11
CA ASP A 26 -7.32 -2.94 7.43
C ASP A 26 -6.38 -3.78 6.58
N ALA A 27 -5.08 -3.54 6.77
CA ALA A 27 -4.03 -4.05 5.90
C ALA A 27 -3.23 -5.17 6.56
N TRP A 28 -3.10 -6.30 5.86
CA TRP A 28 -2.05 -7.27 6.06
C TRP A 28 -0.77 -6.79 5.39
N VAL A 29 0.30 -6.73 6.17
CA VAL A 29 1.62 -6.29 5.71
C VAL A 29 2.57 -7.46 5.71
N TRP A 30 3.03 -7.81 4.52
CA TRP A 30 4.12 -8.74 4.31
C TRP A 30 5.38 -7.95 3.92
N ASP A 31 6.11 -7.48 4.92
CA ASP A 31 7.37 -6.75 4.73
C ASP A 31 8.52 -7.77 4.67
N MET A 32 9.01 -8.04 3.45
CA MET A 32 10.12 -8.99 3.23
C MET A 32 11.44 -8.54 3.87
N TYR A 33 11.58 -7.26 4.21
CA TYR A 33 12.80 -6.70 4.78
C TYR A 33 12.75 -6.58 6.30
N ARG A 34 11.62 -6.92 6.93
CA ARG A 34 11.47 -6.93 8.37
C ARG A 34 11.29 -8.37 8.85
N PRO A 35 12.31 -9.00 9.46
CA PRO A 35 12.19 -10.37 9.95
C PRO A 35 11.09 -10.46 11.00
N GLY A 36 10.05 -11.24 10.71
CA GLY A 36 8.89 -11.41 11.58
C GLY A 36 7.67 -11.99 10.84
N PRO A 37 6.60 -12.32 11.56
CA PRO A 37 5.34 -12.74 10.95
C PRO A 37 4.66 -11.58 10.21
N ALA A 38 3.83 -11.91 9.22
CA ALA A 38 2.91 -10.95 8.63
C ALA A 38 2.04 -10.33 9.73
N ARG A 39 1.83 -9.01 9.64
CA ARG A 39 1.07 -8.25 10.65
C ARG A 39 -0.21 -7.71 10.03
N PHE A 40 -1.30 -7.74 10.79
CA PHE A 40 -2.50 -6.99 10.48
C PHE A 40 -2.46 -5.64 11.19
N VAL A 41 -2.78 -4.56 10.49
CA VAL A 41 -2.85 -3.22 11.06
C VAL A 41 -4.04 -2.43 10.54
N SER A 42 -4.59 -1.58 11.41
CA SER A 42 -5.75 -0.76 11.11
C SER A 42 -5.49 0.25 9.98
N SER A 43 -4.30 0.86 9.95
CA SER A 43 -3.94 1.82 8.91
C SER A 43 -2.45 1.79 8.59
N VAL A 44 -2.11 2.00 7.32
CA VAL A 44 -0.75 2.20 6.82
C VAL A 44 -0.72 3.33 5.81
N ARG A 45 0.27 4.21 5.94
CA ARG A 45 0.64 5.17 4.90
C ARG A 45 1.93 4.73 4.19
N VAL A 46 1.88 4.65 2.87
CA VAL A 46 3.04 4.35 2.02
C VAL A 46 3.36 5.57 1.18
N VAL A 47 4.64 5.97 1.14
CA VAL A 47 5.15 7.01 0.25
C VAL A 47 6.25 6.39 -0.60
N THR A 48 6.13 6.46 -1.92
CA THR A 48 7.08 5.84 -2.84
C THR A 48 7.26 6.65 -4.13
N PHE A 49 8.49 6.69 -4.63
CA PHE A 49 8.86 7.23 -5.94
C PHE A 49 8.96 6.14 -7.02
N LYS A 50 8.66 4.89 -6.66
CA LYS A 50 8.63 3.74 -7.58
C LYS A 50 7.20 3.47 -8.05
N ASP A 51 7.09 2.63 -9.06
CA ASP A 51 5.80 2.16 -9.56
C ASP A 51 4.98 1.46 -8.47
N VAL A 52 3.67 1.59 -8.62
CA VAL A 52 2.66 1.01 -7.74
C VAL A 52 1.64 0.29 -8.61
N ASN A 53 1.41 -0.99 -8.32
CA ASN A 53 0.32 -1.75 -8.90
C ASN A 53 -0.75 -1.98 -7.83
N VAL A 54 -2.00 -1.67 -8.15
CA VAL A 54 -3.17 -1.93 -7.29
C VAL A 54 -4.06 -2.92 -8.04
N GLU A 55 -4.26 -4.08 -7.46
CA GLU A 55 -5.06 -5.16 -8.03
C GLU A 55 -6.18 -5.53 -7.05
N GLU A 56 -7.39 -5.72 -7.58
CA GLU A 56 -8.53 -6.20 -6.80
C GLU A 56 -8.60 -7.73 -6.90
N ILE A 57 -8.63 -8.41 -5.75
CA ILE A 57 -8.83 -9.86 -5.73
C ILE A 57 -10.29 -10.14 -6.07
N ARG A 58 -10.51 -10.88 -7.15
CA ARG A 58 -11.84 -11.31 -7.58
C ARG A 58 -12.54 -12.04 -6.45
N ARG A 59 -13.74 -11.60 -6.08
CA ARG A 59 -14.63 -12.40 -5.23
C ARG A 59 -15.11 -13.60 -6.04
N GLU A 60 -14.88 -14.80 -5.53
CA GLU A 60 -15.62 -15.97 -6.00
C GLU A 60 -17.04 -15.85 -5.44
N ASP A 61 -18.03 -15.91 -6.33
CA ASP A 61 -19.46 -15.92 -5.95
C ASP A 61 -19.84 -17.23 -5.27
#